data_AF-A0A812TEY2-F1
#
_entry.id   AF-A0A812TEY2-F1
#
_cell.length_a   1.000
_cell.length_b   1.000
_cell.length_c   1.000
_cell.angle_alpha   90.00
_cell.angle_beta   90.00
_cell.angle_gamma   90.00
#
_symmetry.space_group_name_H-M   'P 1'
#
loop_
_entity.id
_entity.type
_entity.pdbx_description
1 polymer ?
#
loop_
_entity_poly.entity_id
_entity_poly.type
_entity_poly.pdbx_seq_one_letter_code
_entity_poly.pdbx_strand_id
1 'polypeptide(L)'
;MRHVTQVHPCHQNPTDVFSLLASTLPTATHFYLNYVPVQWGTHLMNMMRYVPLAKYLGYRKVCSDDKARERAEPEDQDYYGMGSRSARHTLIAVTGLVFCPSESVGQYLGHPLCFPVAMILTWRCRYVYAYLCVYAETKKADLGGVFWSTKMRHVQQGLLIYIVLMTGVLLQRGSSIGPGVIAASSSAVWLWSYRRFNHRFHLDNLPLKDMKVTRVQYFSPIPLVQSPYSPIFCRARCFEEEQHM
;
A
#
# COMPACT_ATOMS: atom_id res chain seq x y z
N MET A 1 -5.51 -25.21 -27.14
CA MET A 1 -6.21 -24.91 -25.87
C MET A 1 -7.17 -23.75 -26.10
N ARG A 2 -8.47 -24.03 -26.22
CA ARG A 2 -9.50 -22.99 -26.33
C ARG A 2 -9.88 -22.56 -24.91
N HIS A 3 -9.39 -21.41 -24.46
CA HIS A 3 -9.98 -20.72 -23.31
C HIS A 3 -11.35 -20.20 -23.75
N VAL A 4 -12.38 -21.04 -23.61
CA VAL A 4 -13.76 -20.59 -23.74
C VAL A 4 -14.06 -19.83 -22.46
N THR A 5 -13.98 -18.51 -22.51
CA THR A 5 -14.61 -17.62 -21.54
C THR A 5 -16.12 -17.88 -21.63
N GLN A 6 -16.62 -18.84 -20.86
CA GLN A 6 -18.05 -19.05 -20.68
C GLN A 6 -18.55 -17.81 -19.93
N VAL A 7 -19.02 -16.81 -20.69
CA VAL A 7 -19.74 -15.67 -20.14
C VAL A 7 -21.11 -16.20 -19.74
N HIS A 8 -21.19 -16.82 -18.55
CA HIS A 8 -22.47 -17.20 -17.99
C HIS A 8 -23.27 -15.91 -17.76
N PRO A 9 -24.49 -15.79 -18.30
CA PRO A 9 -25.32 -14.63 -18.06
C PRO A 9 -25.71 -14.61 -16.58
N CYS A 10 -24.93 -13.91 -15.76
CA CYS A 10 -25.16 -13.67 -14.33
C CYS A 10 -26.57 -13.12 -14.03
N HIS A 11 -27.23 -12.55 -15.05
CA HIS A 11 -28.60 -12.07 -14.96
C HIS A 11 -29.63 -13.18 -14.73
N GLN A 12 -29.36 -14.42 -15.17
CA GLN A 12 -30.33 -15.51 -15.08
C GLN A 12 -30.29 -16.21 -13.71
N ASN A 13 -29.11 -16.40 -13.13
CA ASN A 13 -28.93 -17.03 -11.82
C ASN A 13 -27.87 -16.25 -11.01
N PRO A 14 -28.26 -15.39 -10.05
CA PRO A 14 -27.31 -14.60 -9.27
C PRO A 14 -26.41 -15.44 -8.35
N THR A 15 -26.82 -16.67 -8.03
CA THR A 15 -26.05 -17.61 -7.20
C THR A 15 -24.89 -18.26 -7.94
N ASP A 16 -24.91 -18.28 -9.28
CA ASP A 16 -23.84 -18.87 -10.09
C ASP A 16 -22.54 -18.06 -10.04
N VAL A 17 -22.58 -16.83 -9.52
CA VAL A 17 -21.40 -15.98 -9.32
C VAL A 17 -20.35 -16.70 -8.48
N PHE A 18 -20.75 -17.41 -7.41
CA PHE A 18 -19.81 -18.14 -6.57
C PHE A 18 -19.17 -19.33 -7.28
N SER A 19 -19.94 -20.01 -8.13
CA SER A 19 -19.45 -21.09 -8.98
C SER A 19 -18.44 -20.59 -10.02
N LEU A 20 -18.76 -19.47 -10.66
CA LEU A 20 -17.88 -18.82 -11.62
C LEU A 20 -16.57 -18.36 -10.94
N LEU A 21 -16.67 -17.75 -9.77
CA LEU A 21 -15.51 -17.28 -9.00
C LEU A 21 -14.60 -18.46 -8.61
N ALA A 22 -15.17 -19.54 -8.10
CA ALA A 22 -14.41 -20.73 -7.71
C ALA A 22 -13.81 -21.51 -8.88
N SER A 23 -14.39 -21.42 -10.08
CA SER A 23 -13.82 -21.97 -11.31
C SER A 23 -12.67 -21.13 -11.88
N THR A 24 -12.70 -19.80 -11.66
CA THR A 24 -11.71 -18.84 -12.19
C THR A 24 -10.55 -18.57 -11.23
N LEU A 25 -10.72 -18.88 -9.94
CA LEU A 25 -9.69 -18.70 -8.90
C LEU A 25 -8.33 -19.32 -9.27
N PRO A 26 -8.21 -20.57 -9.75
CA PRO A 26 -6.91 -21.15 -10.08
C PRO A 26 -6.16 -20.38 -11.17
N THR A 27 -6.88 -19.87 -12.18
CA THR A 27 -6.29 -19.05 -13.25
C THR A 27 -5.81 -17.71 -12.70
N ALA A 28 -6.60 -17.08 -11.83
CA ALA A 28 -6.20 -15.85 -11.16
C ALA A 28 -4.96 -16.07 -10.26
N THR A 29 -4.90 -17.18 -9.53
CA THR A 29 -3.74 -17.47 -8.66
C THR A 29 -2.46 -17.61 -9.47
N HIS A 30 -2.49 -18.30 -10.61
CA HIS A 30 -1.32 -18.42 -11.47
C HIS A 30 -0.82 -17.05 -11.98
N PHE A 31 -1.74 -16.13 -12.31
CA PHE A 31 -1.37 -14.76 -12.66
C PHE A 31 -0.66 -14.05 -11.49
N TYR A 32 -1.23 -14.12 -10.29
CA TYR A 32 -0.65 -13.47 -9.11
C TYR A 32 0.67 -14.10 -8.65
N LEU A 33 0.83 -15.42 -8.81
CA LEU A 33 2.09 -16.13 -8.55
C LEU A 33 3.22 -15.65 -9.47
N ASN A 34 2.92 -15.27 -10.71
CA ASN A 34 3.90 -14.67 -11.62
C ASN A 34 4.11 -13.16 -11.36
N TYR A 35 3.06 -12.46 -10.93
CA TYR A 35 3.14 -11.04 -10.59
C TYR A 35 4.04 -10.75 -9.40
N VAL A 36 4.00 -11.57 -8.35
CA VAL A 36 4.76 -11.34 -7.11
C VAL A 36 6.29 -11.33 -7.33
N PRO A 37 6.89 -12.30 -8.06
CA PRO A 37 8.31 -12.26 -8.43
C PRO A 37 8.69 -11.07 -9.32
N VAL A 38 7.80 -10.62 -10.21
CA VAL A 38 8.05 -9.41 -11.02
C VAL A 38 8.24 -8.18 -10.13
N GLN A 39 7.52 -8.11 -8.99
CA GLN A 39 7.72 -7.04 -8.00
C GLN A 39 9.10 -7.07 -7.35
N TRP A 40 9.82 -8.20 -7.37
CA TRP A 40 11.20 -8.22 -6.89
C TRP A 40 12.10 -7.39 -7.79
N GLY A 41 11.91 -7.51 -9.11
CA GLY A 41 12.61 -6.69 -10.09
C GLY A 41 12.35 -5.20 -9.87
N THR A 42 11.10 -4.81 -9.61
CA THR A 42 10.76 -3.40 -9.37
C THR A 42 11.44 -2.85 -8.11
N HIS A 43 11.56 -3.64 -7.04
CA HIS A 43 12.28 -3.22 -5.83
C HIS A 43 13.78 -3.10 -6.04
N LEU A 44 14.40 -3.99 -6.82
CA LEU A 44 15.81 -3.88 -7.19
C LEU A 44 16.06 -2.63 -8.05
N MET A 45 15.16 -2.34 -9.00
CA MET A 45 15.22 -1.09 -9.78
C MET A 45 15.10 0.14 -8.88
N ASN A 46 14.24 0.10 -7.85
CA ASN A 46 14.13 1.20 -6.89
C ASN A 46 15.44 1.43 -6.11
N MET A 47 16.22 0.38 -5.79
CA MET A 47 17.54 0.54 -5.15
C MET A 47 18.52 1.34 -6.00
N MET A 48 18.47 1.18 -7.33
CA MET A 48 19.37 1.88 -8.24
C MET A 48 19.02 3.36 -8.39
N ARG A 49 17.83 3.80 -7.94
CA ARG A 49 17.31 5.17 -8.11
C ARG A 49 17.53 5.70 -9.54
N TYR A 50 17.26 4.83 -10.51
CA TYR A 50 17.56 5.08 -11.92
C TYR A 50 16.83 6.32 -12.47
N VAL A 51 15.64 6.65 -11.96
CA VAL A 51 14.88 7.84 -12.36
C VAL A 51 15.55 9.14 -11.89
N PRO A 52 15.86 9.34 -10.59
CA PRO A 52 16.68 10.47 -10.14
C PRO A 52 18.01 10.58 -10.88
N LEU A 53 18.69 9.45 -11.15
CA LEU A 53 19.95 9.46 -11.90
C LEU A 53 19.75 9.94 -13.34
N ALA A 54 18.72 9.46 -14.04
CA ALA A 54 18.40 9.90 -15.38
C ALA A 54 18.04 11.39 -15.42
N LYS A 55 17.26 11.88 -14.46
CA LYS A 55 16.94 13.32 -14.31
C LYS A 55 18.22 14.13 -14.11
N TYR A 56 19.12 13.68 -13.23
CA TYR A 56 20.39 14.35 -12.97
C TYR A 56 21.26 14.43 -14.23
N LEU A 57 21.44 13.32 -14.96
CA LEU A 57 22.20 13.28 -16.21
C LEU A 57 21.59 14.20 -17.29
N GLY A 58 20.27 14.34 -17.32
CA GLY A 58 19.57 15.30 -18.17
C GLY A 58 19.83 16.75 -17.76
N TYR A 59 19.62 17.09 -16.49
CA TYR A 59 19.79 18.46 -16.00
C TYR A 59 21.23 18.94 -16.00
N ARG A 60 22.21 18.05 -15.82
CA ARG A 60 23.63 18.36 -15.91
C ARG A 60 24.06 18.92 -17.27
N LYS A 61 23.31 18.64 -18.34
CA LYS A 61 23.56 19.23 -19.66
C LYS A 61 23.14 20.70 -19.79
N VAL A 62 22.29 21.19 -18.88
CA VAL A 62 21.63 22.50 -18.99
C VAL A 62 21.94 23.40 -17.78
N CYS A 63 22.25 22.83 -16.63
CA CYS A 63 22.43 23.54 -15.36
C CYS A 63 23.74 23.11 -14.68
N SER A 64 24.23 23.95 -13.75
CA SER A 64 25.34 23.59 -12.86
C SER A 64 25.01 22.34 -12.03
N ASP A 65 26.03 21.57 -11.65
CA ASP A 65 25.88 20.28 -10.95
C ASP A 65 25.00 20.40 -9.69
N ASP A 66 25.15 21.47 -8.89
CA ASP A 66 24.34 21.69 -7.69
C ASP A 66 22.85 21.90 -8.00
N LYS A 67 22.55 22.74 -9.00
CA LYS A 67 21.16 22.99 -9.43
C LYS A 67 20.56 21.77 -10.13
N ALA A 68 21.37 21.00 -10.86
CA ALA A 68 20.95 19.76 -11.48
C ALA A 68 20.57 18.71 -10.44
N ARG A 69 21.34 18.63 -9.35
CA ARG A 69 21.03 17.76 -8.20
C ARG A 69 19.73 18.19 -7.52
N GLU A 70 19.61 19.47 -7.16
CA GLU A 70 18.42 20.02 -6.50
C GLU A 70 17.14 19.76 -7.31
N ARG A 71 17.20 19.88 -8.65
CA ARG A 71 16.04 19.63 -9.53
C ARG A 71 15.77 18.15 -9.78
N ALA A 72 16.75 17.27 -9.60
CA ALA A 72 16.61 15.83 -9.79
C ALA A 72 16.05 15.13 -8.54
N GLU A 73 16.33 15.64 -7.35
CA GLU A 73 15.94 15.05 -6.07
C GLU A 73 14.43 15.04 -5.78
N PRO A 74 13.58 15.94 -6.34
CA PRO A 74 12.13 15.77 -6.33
C PRO A 74 11.74 14.48 -7.06
N GLU A 75 11.58 13.44 -6.26
CA GLU A 75 11.01 12.18 -6.69
C GLU A 75 9.56 12.41 -7.08
N ASP A 76 9.15 11.74 -8.15
CA ASP A 76 7.75 11.70 -8.54
C ASP A 76 6.94 11.07 -7.39
N GLN A 77 6.05 11.85 -6.79
CA GLN A 77 5.25 11.41 -5.64
C GLN A 77 4.17 10.41 -6.04
N ASP A 78 3.73 10.39 -7.30
CA ASP A 78 2.66 9.50 -7.75
C ASP A 78 3.17 8.06 -7.85
N TYR A 79 4.43 7.88 -8.26
CA TYR A 79 5.06 6.57 -8.34
C TYR A 79 5.99 6.27 -7.15
N TYR A 80 6.84 7.19 -6.73
CA TYR A 80 7.83 6.97 -5.67
C TYR A 80 7.42 7.55 -4.32
N GLY A 81 6.23 8.16 -4.21
CA GLY A 81 5.71 8.66 -2.95
C GLY A 81 5.38 7.55 -1.95
N MET A 82 5.24 7.96 -0.68
CA MET A 82 4.91 7.05 0.43
C MET A 82 3.56 6.34 0.22
N GLY A 83 2.57 7.03 -0.38
CA GLY A 83 1.26 6.48 -0.71
C GLY A 83 1.34 5.32 -1.71
N SER A 84 1.94 5.56 -2.88
CA SER A 84 2.07 4.54 -3.94
C SER A 84 2.83 3.29 -3.47
N ARG A 85 3.93 3.47 -2.74
CA ARG A 85 4.72 2.36 -2.18
C ARG A 85 3.94 1.58 -1.12
N SER A 86 3.23 2.28 -0.23
CA SER A 86 2.41 1.63 0.79
C SER A 86 1.25 0.84 0.18
N ALA A 87 0.58 1.38 -0.83
CA ALA A 87 -0.49 0.70 -1.56
C ALA A 87 0.01 -0.58 -2.24
N ARG A 88 1.15 -0.54 -2.94
CA ARG A 88 1.75 -1.74 -3.57
C ARG A 88 2.10 -2.81 -2.54
N HIS A 89 2.71 -2.42 -1.42
CA HIS A 89 3.06 -3.37 -0.37
C HIS A 89 1.82 -4.03 0.23
N THR A 90 0.76 -3.26 0.46
CA THR A 90 -0.52 -3.78 0.94
C THR A 90 -1.21 -4.66 -0.08
N LEU A 91 -1.15 -4.34 -1.38
CA LEU A 91 -1.69 -5.19 -2.44
C LEU A 91 -1.03 -6.56 -2.43
N ILE A 92 0.31 -6.61 -2.33
CA ILE A 92 1.06 -7.87 -2.24
C ILE A 92 0.68 -8.63 -0.96
N ALA A 93 0.58 -7.96 0.18
CA ALA A 93 0.19 -8.59 1.44
C ALA A 93 -1.23 -9.19 1.38
N VAL A 94 -2.20 -8.45 0.84
CA VAL A 94 -3.59 -8.92 0.66
C VAL A 94 -3.66 -10.05 -0.36
N THR A 95 -2.88 -9.97 -1.44
CA THR A 95 -2.79 -11.04 -2.44
C THR A 95 -2.27 -12.32 -1.81
N GLY A 96 -1.20 -12.24 -1.01
CA GLY A 96 -0.69 -13.36 -0.23
C GLY A 96 -1.72 -13.92 0.75
N LEU A 97 -2.50 -13.05 1.42
CA LEU A 97 -3.54 -13.46 2.35
C LEU A 97 -4.70 -14.19 1.65
N VAL A 98 -5.16 -13.69 0.52
CA VAL A 98 -6.33 -14.23 -0.19
C VAL A 98 -6.00 -15.53 -0.92
N PHE A 99 -4.88 -15.55 -1.64
CA PHE A 99 -4.56 -16.67 -2.53
C PHE A 99 -3.76 -17.77 -1.83
N CYS A 100 -2.98 -17.49 -0.79
CA CYS A 100 -2.17 -18.54 -0.18
C CYS A 100 -2.98 -19.68 0.45
N PRO A 101 -4.03 -19.44 1.26
CA PRO A 101 -4.78 -20.54 1.86
C PRO A 101 -5.72 -21.22 0.85
N SER A 102 -5.99 -20.58 -0.30
CA SER A 102 -6.90 -21.11 -1.33
C SER A 102 -6.40 -22.39 -2.00
N GLU A 103 -5.07 -22.60 -2.00
CA GLU A 103 -4.42 -23.74 -2.65
C GLU A 103 -4.22 -24.93 -1.70
N SER A 104 -4.41 -24.77 -0.38
CA SER A 104 -4.14 -25.85 0.59
C SER A 104 -5.31 -26.84 0.78
N VAL A 105 -6.48 -26.56 0.21
CA VAL A 105 -7.72 -27.33 0.45
C VAL A 105 -7.91 -28.50 -0.53
N GLY A 106 -7.15 -28.57 -1.63
CA GLY A 106 -7.29 -29.62 -2.64
C GLY A 106 -5.95 -30.22 -3.05
N GLN A 107 -5.63 -31.39 -2.50
CA GLN A 107 -4.53 -32.28 -2.89
C GLN A 107 -3.10 -31.74 -2.71
N TYR A 108 -2.44 -32.33 -1.72
CA TYR A 108 -1.00 -32.39 -1.49
C TYR A 108 -0.19 -32.54 -2.81
N LEU A 109 0.46 -31.48 -3.31
CA LEU A 109 1.89 -31.43 -3.68
C LEU A 109 2.35 -30.19 -4.46
N GLY A 110 1.48 -29.29 -4.94
CA GLY A 110 1.92 -28.03 -5.58
C GLY A 110 0.94 -26.90 -5.28
N HIS A 111 1.26 -25.79 -4.62
CA HIS A 111 2.53 -25.19 -4.26
C HIS A 111 2.37 -24.42 -2.92
N PRO A 112 2.89 -24.89 -1.78
CA PRO A 112 3.00 -24.08 -0.56
C PRO A 112 4.04 -22.96 -0.67
N LEU A 113 4.40 -22.52 -1.89
CA LEU A 113 5.43 -21.50 -2.13
C LEU A 113 4.88 -20.07 -2.05
N CYS A 114 3.58 -19.84 -2.18
CA CYS A 114 3.03 -18.48 -2.17
C CYS A 114 3.34 -17.76 -0.84
N PHE A 115 3.21 -18.44 0.30
CA PHE A 115 3.51 -17.83 1.61
C PHE A 115 5.00 -17.56 1.83
N PRO A 116 5.93 -18.52 1.63
CA PRO A 116 7.36 -18.24 1.68
C PRO A 116 7.78 -17.12 0.73
N VAL A 117 7.27 -17.09 -0.51
CA VAL A 117 7.58 -16.05 -1.50
C VAL A 117 7.11 -14.68 -1.03
N ALA A 118 5.89 -14.59 -0.48
CA ALA A 118 5.35 -13.36 0.09
C ALA A 118 6.14 -12.90 1.33
N MET A 119 6.51 -13.81 2.24
CA MET A 119 7.31 -13.52 3.42
C MET A 119 8.73 -13.06 3.08
N ILE A 120 9.37 -13.70 2.10
CA ILE A 120 10.67 -13.28 1.60
C ILE A 120 10.59 -11.88 1.01
N LEU A 121 9.51 -11.56 0.29
CA LEU A 121 9.31 -10.24 -0.30
C LEU A 121 9.11 -9.16 0.75
N THR A 122 8.28 -9.40 1.77
CA THR A 122 8.08 -8.44 2.86
C THR A 122 9.37 -8.22 3.66
N TRP A 123 10.14 -9.28 3.89
CA TRP A 123 11.46 -9.22 4.51
C TRP A 123 12.44 -8.38 3.68
N ARG A 124 12.58 -8.65 2.38
CA ARG A 124 13.45 -7.87 1.48
C ARG A 124 13.03 -6.40 1.41
N CYS A 125 11.73 -6.12 1.31
CA CYS A 125 11.20 -4.75 1.32
C CYS A 125 11.67 -3.98 2.55
N ARG A 126 11.69 -4.63 3.72
CA ARG A 126 12.16 -3.99 4.95
C ARG A 126 13.59 -3.49 4.82
N TYR A 127 14.51 -4.30 4.29
CA TYR A 127 15.92 -3.88 4.12
C TYR A 127 16.09 -2.82 3.05
N VAL A 128 15.48 -3.02 1.89
CA VAL A 128 15.56 -2.10 0.76
C VAL A 128 15.07 -0.71 1.16
N TYR A 129 13.84 -0.63 1.70
CA TYR A 129 13.26 0.66 2.06
C TYR A 129 13.87 1.25 3.34
N ALA A 130 14.38 0.43 4.28
CA ALA A 130 15.15 0.98 5.40
C ALA A 130 16.41 1.71 4.92
N TYR A 131 17.15 1.11 3.97
CA TYR A 131 18.32 1.76 3.38
C TYR A 131 17.95 3.02 2.60
N LEU A 132 16.96 2.94 1.69
CA LEU A 132 16.52 4.06 0.86
C LEU A 132 16.05 5.25 1.71
N CYS A 133 15.20 5.01 2.73
CA CYS A 133 14.65 6.08 3.57
C CYS A 133 15.70 6.75 4.47
N VAL A 134 16.75 6.04 4.89
CA VAL A 134 17.76 6.60 5.81
C VAL A 134 18.89 7.32 5.05
N TYR A 135 19.36 6.75 3.95
CA TYR A 135 20.61 7.22 3.31
C TYR A 135 20.42 7.88 1.96
N ALA A 136 19.39 7.49 1.19
CA ALA A 136 19.28 7.91 -0.20
C ALA A 136 18.21 9.00 -0.40
N GLU A 137 17.06 8.89 0.26
CA GLU A 137 15.94 9.79 0.05
C GLU A 137 16.02 11.05 0.90
N THR A 138 15.49 12.14 0.35
CA THR A 138 15.25 13.36 1.10
C THR A 138 14.18 13.12 2.17
N LYS A 139 14.32 13.78 3.32
CA LYS A 139 13.33 13.71 4.39
C LYS A 139 11.98 14.22 3.88
N LYS A 140 10.97 13.37 3.93
CA LYS A 140 9.57 13.72 3.62
C LYS A 140 8.87 14.09 4.93
N ALA A 141 7.84 14.92 4.87
CA ALA A 141 7.07 15.30 6.05
C ALA A 141 6.46 14.05 6.71
N ASP A 142 6.55 13.96 8.04
CA ASP A 142 5.95 12.87 8.78
C ASP A 142 4.42 13.06 8.83
N LEU A 143 3.69 12.00 8.51
CA LEU A 143 2.22 11.95 8.53
C LEU A 143 1.68 11.21 9.75
N GLY A 144 2.51 10.96 10.77
CA GLY A 144 2.06 10.44 12.07
C GLY A 144 1.45 9.04 12.00
N GLY A 145 1.83 8.24 10.99
CA GLY A 145 1.33 6.86 10.84
C GLY A 145 0.00 6.70 10.11
N VAL A 146 -0.53 7.73 9.44
CA VAL A 146 -1.78 7.63 8.63
C VAL A 146 -1.74 6.47 7.62
N PHE A 147 -0.58 6.26 6.97
CA PHE A 147 -0.41 5.11 6.07
C PHE A 147 -0.51 3.77 6.79
N TRP A 148 -0.04 3.66 8.04
CA TRP A 148 -0.18 2.43 8.81
C TRP A 148 -1.65 2.12 9.09
N SER A 149 -2.40 3.10 9.60
CA SER A 149 -3.87 3.00 9.83
C SER A 149 -4.59 2.52 8.57
N THR A 150 -4.30 3.17 7.43
CA THR A 150 -4.90 2.86 6.13
C THR A 150 -4.56 1.44 5.67
N LYS A 151 -3.30 1.01 5.82
CA LYS A 151 -2.87 -0.36 5.45
C LYS A 151 -3.58 -1.42 6.28
N MET A 152 -3.77 -1.19 7.58
CA MET A 152 -4.50 -2.12 8.45
C MET A 152 -5.97 -2.27 8.03
N ARG A 153 -6.63 -1.17 7.63
CA ARG A 153 -8.01 -1.21 7.08
C ARG A 153 -8.09 -2.05 5.80
N HIS A 154 -7.17 -1.85 4.86
CA HIS A 154 -7.11 -2.64 3.64
C HIS A 154 -6.85 -4.13 3.91
N VAL A 155 -6.02 -4.47 4.90
CA VAL A 155 -5.81 -5.87 5.31
C VAL A 155 -7.11 -6.48 5.87
N GLN A 156 -7.86 -5.73 6.69
CA GLN A 156 -9.17 -6.19 7.19
C GLN A 156 -10.19 -6.40 6.06
N GLN A 157 -10.21 -5.52 5.06
CA GLN A 157 -11.06 -5.68 3.86
C GLN A 157 -10.62 -6.89 3.03
N GLY A 158 -9.30 -7.09 2.87
CA GLY A 158 -8.75 -8.29 2.23
C GLY A 158 -9.14 -9.58 2.94
N LEU A 159 -9.18 -9.57 4.28
CA LEU A 159 -9.64 -10.70 5.07
C LEU A 159 -11.13 -11.01 4.85
N LEU A 160 -11.99 -9.99 4.69
CA LEU A 160 -13.39 -10.21 4.33
C LEU A 160 -13.51 -10.87 2.95
N ILE A 161 -12.79 -10.34 1.96
CA ILE A 161 -12.76 -10.90 0.60
C ILE A 161 -12.36 -12.38 0.66
N TYR A 162 -11.32 -12.70 1.45
CA TYR A 162 -10.91 -14.07 1.68
C TYR A 162 -12.02 -14.95 2.29
N ILE A 163 -12.71 -14.49 3.34
CA ILE A 163 -13.80 -15.24 3.97
C ILE A 163 -14.91 -15.54 2.96
N VAL A 164 -15.35 -14.53 2.20
CA VAL A 164 -16.41 -14.68 1.19
C VAL A 164 -15.99 -15.64 0.08
N LEU A 165 -14.76 -15.50 -0.43
CA LEU A 165 -14.21 -16.39 -1.45
C LEU A 165 -14.13 -17.83 -0.95
N MET A 166 -13.60 -18.07 0.25
CA MET A 166 -13.47 -19.41 0.81
C MET A 166 -14.82 -20.06 1.10
N THR A 167 -15.80 -19.31 1.59
CA THR A 167 -17.16 -19.81 1.74
C THR A 167 -17.71 -20.31 0.41
N GLY A 168 -17.58 -19.53 -0.68
CA GLY A 168 -18.01 -19.95 -2.02
C GLY A 168 -17.30 -21.21 -2.52
N VAL A 169 -15.98 -21.27 -2.38
CA VAL A 169 -15.18 -22.43 -2.79
C VAL A 169 -15.56 -23.68 -2.02
N LEU A 170 -15.71 -23.60 -0.69
CA LEU A 170 -16.04 -24.73 0.17
C LEU A 170 -17.46 -25.24 -0.06
N LEU A 171 -18.41 -24.36 -0.31
CA LEU A 171 -19.78 -24.76 -0.64
C LEU A 171 -19.88 -25.49 -1.98
N GLN A 172 -19.06 -25.11 -2.97
CA GLN A 172 -19.07 -25.74 -4.28
C GLN A 172 -18.26 -27.05 -4.34
N ARG A 173 -17.09 -27.08 -3.70
CA ARG A 173 -16.16 -28.21 -3.78
C ARG A 173 -16.32 -29.22 -2.64
N GLY A 174 -16.96 -28.82 -1.55
CA GLY A 174 -17.16 -29.68 -0.38
C GLY A 174 -18.16 -30.78 -0.65
N SER A 175 -17.88 -31.99 -0.16
CA SER A 175 -18.87 -33.08 -0.11
C SER A 175 -20.01 -32.81 0.87
N SER A 176 -19.82 -31.83 1.77
CA SER A 176 -20.80 -31.40 2.76
C SER A 176 -20.85 -29.89 2.85
N ILE A 177 -22.01 -29.36 3.26
CA ILE A 177 -22.24 -27.92 3.44
C ILE A 177 -21.53 -27.37 4.70
N GLY A 178 -21.18 -28.25 5.64
CA GLY A 178 -20.60 -27.90 6.95
C GLY A 178 -19.38 -26.97 6.88
N PRO A 179 -18.32 -27.29 6.14
CA PRO A 179 -17.13 -26.44 6.02
C PRO A 179 -17.45 -25.03 5.49
N GLY A 180 -18.38 -24.92 4.54
CA GLY A 180 -18.83 -23.64 3.99
C GLY A 180 -19.55 -22.79 5.03
N VAL A 181 -20.41 -23.40 5.85
CA VAL A 181 -21.12 -22.71 6.96
C VAL A 181 -20.15 -22.28 8.06
N ILE A 182 -19.16 -23.10 8.38
CA ILE A 182 -18.11 -22.74 9.36
C ILE A 182 -17.32 -21.53 8.85
N ALA A 183 -16.89 -21.55 7.58
CA ALA A 183 -16.22 -20.41 6.96
C ALA A 183 -17.11 -19.15 6.98
N ALA A 184 -18.40 -19.29 6.64
CA ALA A 184 -19.35 -18.19 6.65
C ALA A 184 -19.54 -17.60 8.06
N SER A 185 -19.56 -18.44 9.11
CA SER A 185 -19.70 -17.95 10.49
C SER A 185 -18.52 -17.12 10.96
N SER A 186 -17.33 -17.31 10.37
CA SER A 186 -16.14 -16.48 10.65
C SER A 186 -16.34 -15.02 10.25
N SER A 187 -17.28 -14.71 9.34
CA SER A 187 -17.64 -13.34 8.99
C SER A 187 -18.23 -12.54 10.16
N ALA A 188 -18.91 -13.20 11.10
CA ALA A 188 -19.44 -12.55 12.30
C ALA A 188 -18.31 -12.12 13.25
N VAL A 189 -17.28 -12.98 13.42
CA VAL A 189 -16.07 -12.66 14.20
C VAL A 189 -15.31 -11.52 13.54
N TRP A 190 -15.17 -11.55 12.20
CA TRP A 190 -14.58 -10.45 11.45
C TRP A 190 -15.35 -9.15 11.65
N LEU A 191 -16.69 -9.15 11.56
CA LEU A 191 -17.50 -7.95 11.74
C LEU A 191 -17.33 -7.36 13.14
N TRP A 192 -17.34 -8.20 14.17
CA TRP A 192 -17.06 -7.78 15.54
C TRP A 192 -15.65 -7.16 15.66
N SER A 193 -14.64 -7.83 15.10
CA SER A 193 -13.26 -7.35 15.07
C SER A 193 -13.12 -6.02 14.33
N TYR A 194 -13.78 -5.87 13.18
CA TYR A 194 -13.75 -4.66 12.36
C TYR A 194 -14.44 -3.47 13.04
N ARG A 195 -15.59 -3.71 13.69
CA ARG A 195 -16.27 -2.68 14.49
C ARG A 195 -15.41 -2.28 15.69
N ARG A 196 -14.81 -3.25 16.40
CA ARG A 196 -13.87 -2.96 17.48
C ARG A 196 -12.68 -2.16 16.97
N PHE A 197 -12.12 -2.52 15.82
CA PHE A 197 -11.00 -1.84 15.20
C PHE A 197 -11.32 -0.36 14.93
N ASN A 198 -12.47 -0.08 14.31
CA ASN A 198 -12.88 1.29 13.97
C ASN A 198 -13.30 2.13 15.19
N HIS A 199 -13.88 1.53 16.23
CA HIS A 199 -14.42 2.29 17.38
C HIS A 199 -13.45 2.41 18.57
N ARG A 200 -12.57 1.42 18.80
CA ARG A 200 -11.67 1.41 19.99
C ARG A 200 -10.29 1.97 19.70
N PHE A 201 -9.80 1.86 18.47
CA PHE A 201 -8.44 2.29 18.15
C PHE A 201 -8.47 3.72 17.59
N HIS A 202 -7.91 4.65 18.36
CA HIS A 202 -7.72 6.05 17.96
C HIS A 202 -6.53 6.17 16.98
N LEU A 203 -6.63 5.54 15.81
CA LEU A 203 -5.55 5.54 14.82
C LEU A 203 -5.45 6.86 14.06
N ASP A 204 -6.56 7.60 13.97
CA ASP A 204 -6.65 8.84 13.20
C ASP A 204 -6.74 10.09 14.10
N ASN A 205 -7.01 9.91 15.39
CA ASN A 205 -7.22 11.00 16.34
C ASN A 205 -6.15 10.96 17.44
N LEU A 206 -5.30 11.98 17.49
CA LEU A 206 -4.39 12.17 18.61
C LEU A 206 -5.18 12.79 19.78
N PRO A 207 -5.29 12.14 20.96
CA PRO A 207 -5.97 12.74 22.10
C PRO A 207 -5.11 13.88 22.66
N LEU A 208 -5.31 15.09 22.14
CA LEU A 208 -4.60 16.29 22.60
C LEU A 208 -4.81 16.55 24.10
N LYS A 209 -5.92 16.05 24.66
CA LYS A 209 -6.26 16.14 26.09
C LYS A 209 -5.29 15.38 26.99
N ASP A 210 -4.61 14.35 26.47
CA ASP A 210 -3.67 13.53 27.22
C ASP A 210 -2.22 14.03 27.09
N MET A 211 -1.98 15.00 26.20
CA MET A 211 -0.69 15.68 26.15
C MET A 211 -0.59 16.66 27.31
N LYS A 212 0.00 16.19 28.42
CA LYS A 212 0.60 17.10 29.39
C LYS A 212 1.63 17.91 28.61
N VAL A 213 1.37 19.20 28.46
CA VAL A 213 2.34 20.14 27.90
C VAL A 213 3.49 20.23 28.89
N THR A 214 4.38 19.25 28.85
CA THR A 214 5.72 19.41 29.39
C THR A 214 6.32 20.49 28.52
N ARG A 215 6.36 21.73 29.04
CA ARG A 215 7.10 22.81 28.40
C ARG A 215 8.54 22.35 28.33
N VAL A 216 8.91 21.72 27.21
CA VAL A 216 10.29 21.68 26.77
C VAL A 216 10.60 23.15 26.53
N GLN A 217 11.28 23.78 27.50
CA GLN A 217 11.87 25.08 27.30
C GLN A 217 12.87 24.92 26.17
N TYR A 218 12.45 25.18 24.94
CA TYR A 218 13.35 25.39 23.83
C TYR A 218 14.13 26.67 24.16
N PHE A 219 15.27 26.51 24.83
CA PHE A 219 16.25 27.56 25.00
C PHE A 219 16.99 27.71 23.67
N SER A 220 16.34 28.36 22.72
CA SER A 220 16.98 29.01 21.58
C SER A 220 15.95 29.91 20.91
N PRO A 221 16.26 31.18 20.65
CA PRO A 221 15.43 32.02 19.79
C PRO A 221 15.57 31.48 18.36
N ILE A 222 14.75 30.50 18.01
CA ILE A 222 14.60 30.07 16.62
C ILE A 222 13.84 31.21 15.93
N PRO A 223 14.42 31.90 14.93
CA PRO A 223 13.67 32.87 14.15
C PRO A 223 12.49 32.14 13.52
N LEU A 224 11.29 32.67 13.73
CA LEU A 224 10.06 32.14 13.16
C LEU A 224 10.25 31.98 11.64
N VAL A 225 10.39 30.73 11.19
CA VAL A 225 10.31 30.39 9.77
C VAL A 225 8.91 30.79 9.33
N GLN A 226 8.82 31.87 8.56
CA GLN A 226 7.58 32.29 7.92
C GLN A 226 7.05 31.10 7.12
N SER A 227 5.87 30.60 7.50
CA SER A 227 5.20 29.54 6.77
C SER A 227 5.00 29.99 5.31
N PRO A 228 5.43 29.21 4.30
CA PRO A 228 5.16 29.50 2.90
C PRO A 228 3.68 29.36 2.52
N TYR A 229 2.82 28.98 3.47
CA TYR A 229 1.37 28.83 3.30
C TYR A 229 0.56 29.92 4.02
N SER A 230 1.12 31.13 4.16
CA SER A 230 0.31 32.31 4.43
C SER A 230 -0.22 32.86 3.10
N PRO A 231 -1.49 32.64 2.74
CA PRO A 231 -2.11 33.51 1.76
C PRO A 231 -2.26 34.89 2.41
N ILE A 232 -1.92 35.96 1.68
CA ILE A 232 -2.25 37.38 1.99
C ILE A 232 -1.10 38.30 2.49
N PHE A 233 0.18 38.04 2.19
CA PHE A 233 1.20 39.12 2.27
C PHE A 233 2.10 39.19 1.03
N CYS A 234 1.47 39.28 -0.15
CA CYS A 234 2.14 39.54 -1.43
C CYS A 234 1.72 40.90 -2.02
N ARG A 235 1.65 41.96 -1.19
CA ARG A 235 1.31 43.32 -1.67
C ARG A 235 1.84 44.47 -0.83
N ALA A 236 3.14 44.50 -0.50
CA ALA A 236 3.72 45.69 0.13
C ALA A 236 5.23 45.90 -0.06
N ARG A 237 5.93 45.18 -0.95
CA ARG A 237 7.39 45.36 -1.07
C ARG A 237 7.96 45.44 -2.49
N CYS A 238 7.10 45.77 -3.47
CA CYS A 238 7.53 46.07 -4.85
C CYS A 238 7.13 47.50 -5.31
N PHE A 239 6.79 48.41 -4.40
CA PHE A 239 6.38 49.79 -4.77
C PHE A 239 7.25 50.90 -4.17
N GLU A 240 8.35 50.56 -3.47
CA GLU A 240 9.27 51.57 -2.90
C GLU A 240 10.61 51.69 -3.65
N GLU A 241 10.85 50.88 -4.69
CA GLU A 241 12.09 50.93 -5.48
C GLU A 241 11.95 51.72 -6.80
N GLU A 242 10.86 52.47 -6.97
CA GLU A 242 10.58 53.28 -8.18
C GLU A 242 10.42 54.78 -7.89
N GLN A 243 10.98 55.29 -6.78
CA GLN A 243 11.03 56.73 -6.47
C GLN A 243 12.45 57.33 -6.30
N HIS A 244 13.50 56.56 -6.63
CA HIS A 244 14.89 57.07 -6.63
C HIS A 244 15.66 56.73 -7.92
N MET A 245 15.02 56.94 -9.07
CA MET A 245 15.69 57.23 -10.33
C MET A 245 14.99 58.38 -11.05
#